data_AF-A0A6G2VA48-F1
#
_entry.id   AF-A0A6G2VA48-F1
#
_cell.length_a   1.000
_cell.length_b   1.000
_cell.length_c   1.000
_cell.angle_alpha   90.00
_cell.angle_beta   90.00
_cell.angle_gamma   90.00
#
_symmetry.space_group_name_H-M   'P 1'
#
loop_
_entity.id
_entity.type
_entity.pdbx_description
1 polymer ?
#
loop_
_entity_poly.entity_id
_entity_poly.type
_entity_poly.pdbx_seq_one_letter_code
_entity_poly.pdbx_strand_id
1 'polypeptide(L)'
;CDTADRDALAALLDTVPTDHPLTAVIHTAGVLDDGTIDTLTPQRLDTVLRPKADTAWHLHELTRDTDLAAFVLYSSAAGILGNAGQANYAAANTFLDALAAHRHTQGLPATSLAWGLWDQASTMTGQLDETALARLARTGVTALTSADGLARFDAALGLRQPVSVAMGLDQATLAERAQAGLLDPLFSALVRQARPRPQARAAARSASGGAGEVSLADRLAPLSAQERRKRLAELVGEHVAAVLGHSSADSVGADRLFQSLGFDSLSAVELRNRLGAATGQRLTPTLIFDHPTPGALTAHLDELLAPAERDVFAGIVSELDLVQDALGSTEPSAAAVVRLTARLHDFLLRLEEHGGSGPASDDEGSAERISVATDDEIFDLIDNELGIA
;
A
#
# COMPACT_ATOMS: atom_id res chain seq x y z
N CYS A 1 -41.09 -19.18 -14.97
CA CYS A 1 -41.52 -18.36 -13.83
C CYS A 1 -40.54 -17.21 -13.69
N ASP A 2 -40.99 -15.96 -13.77
CA ASP A 2 -40.18 -14.86 -13.23
C ASP A 2 -40.22 -15.01 -11.70
N THR A 3 -39.06 -15.15 -11.07
CA THR A 3 -38.97 -15.39 -9.63
C THR A 3 -39.01 -14.10 -8.81
N ALA A 4 -38.88 -12.96 -9.48
CA ALA A 4 -39.11 -11.65 -8.89
C ALA A 4 -40.60 -11.25 -8.90
N ASP A 5 -41.46 -11.99 -9.59
CA ASP A 5 -42.92 -11.86 -9.45
C ASP A 5 -43.38 -12.79 -8.32
N ARG A 6 -43.88 -12.19 -7.24
CA ARG A 6 -44.29 -12.92 -6.03
C ARG A 6 -45.43 -13.89 -6.30
N ASP A 7 -46.40 -13.52 -7.10
CA ASP A 7 -47.59 -14.35 -7.37
C ASP A 7 -47.23 -15.49 -8.31
N ALA A 8 -46.40 -15.24 -9.31
CA ALA A 8 -45.86 -16.28 -10.17
C ALA A 8 -45.02 -17.30 -9.36
N LEU A 9 -44.18 -16.81 -8.43
CA LEU A 9 -43.38 -17.67 -7.57
C LEU A 9 -44.25 -18.49 -6.61
N ALA A 10 -45.28 -17.89 -6.01
CA ALA A 10 -46.23 -18.61 -5.16
C ALA A 10 -46.94 -19.73 -5.95
N ALA A 11 -47.45 -19.41 -7.14
CA ALA A 11 -48.09 -20.39 -8.01
C ALA A 11 -47.13 -21.53 -8.40
N LEU A 12 -45.83 -21.24 -8.59
CA LEU A 12 -44.81 -22.27 -8.83
C LEU A 12 -44.59 -23.15 -7.59
N LEU A 13 -44.49 -22.57 -6.40
CA LEU A 13 -44.30 -23.31 -5.14
C LEU A 13 -45.49 -24.23 -4.85
N ASP A 14 -46.72 -23.81 -5.18
CA ASP A 14 -47.93 -24.62 -5.05
C ASP A 14 -47.95 -25.85 -5.96
N THR A 15 -47.09 -25.92 -6.99
CA THR A 15 -46.97 -27.11 -7.85
C THR A 15 -46.14 -28.24 -7.21
N VAL A 16 -45.44 -27.96 -6.11
CA VAL A 16 -44.62 -28.97 -5.43
C VAL A 16 -45.52 -30.02 -4.76
N PRO A 17 -45.38 -31.32 -5.08
CA PRO A 17 -46.24 -32.36 -4.51
C PRO A 17 -46.14 -32.48 -3.00
N THR A 18 -47.25 -32.69 -2.31
CA THR A 18 -47.27 -32.89 -0.84
C THR A 18 -46.52 -34.13 -0.39
N ASP A 19 -46.46 -35.18 -1.21
CA ASP A 19 -45.73 -36.43 -0.93
C ASP A 19 -44.20 -36.24 -1.05
N HIS A 20 -43.77 -35.17 -1.74
CA HIS A 20 -42.38 -34.80 -1.93
C HIS A 20 -42.22 -33.29 -1.66
N PRO A 21 -42.35 -32.87 -0.39
CA PRO A 21 -42.39 -31.46 -0.05
C PRO A 21 -41.06 -30.78 -0.39
N LEU A 22 -41.11 -29.47 -0.58
CA LEU A 22 -39.93 -28.65 -0.79
C LEU A 22 -39.02 -28.72 0.46
N THR A 23 -37.80 -29.21 0.28
CA THR A 23 -36.83 -29.36 1.37
C THR A 23 -35.64 -28.42 1.24
N ALA A 24 -35.40 -27.85 0.06
CA ALA A 24 -34.28 -26.94 -0.15
C ALA A 24 -34.60 -25.86 -1.18
N VAL A 25 -34.08 -24.66 -0.95
CA VAL A 25 -34.07 -23.56 -1.91
C VAL A 25 -32.62 -23.22 -2.21
N ILE A 26 -32.26 -23.16 -3.49
CA ILE A 26 -30.95 -22.68 -3.95
C ILE A 26 -31.20 -21.53 -4.93
N HIS A 27 -30.93 -20.32 -4.49
CA HIS A 27 -31.14 -19.11 -5.26
C HIS A 27 -29.87 -18.71 -6.01
N THR A 28 -29.84 -18.98 -7.32
CA THR A 28 -28.71 -18.69 -8.21
C THR A 28 -29.01 -17.60 -9.25
N ALA A 29 -30.20 -16.99 -9.21
CA ALA A 29 -30.60 -16.00 -10.20
C ALA A 29 -29.81 -14.70 -10.00
N GLY A 30 -29.43 -14.07 -11.11
CA GLY A 30 -28.66 -12.84 -11.11
C GLY A 30 -28.32 -12.40 -12.52
N VAL A 31 -28.13 -11.09 -12.68
CA VAL A 31 -27.66 -10.45 -13.90
C VAL A 31 -26.64 -9.38 -13.53
N LEU A 32 -25.82 -8.96 -14.49
CA LEU A 32 -24.90 -7.85 -14.35
C LEU A 32 -25.37 -6.68 -15.22
N ASP A 33 -25.13 -5.47 -14.73
CA ASP A 33 -25.31 -4.23 -15.48
C ASP A 33 -24.30 -3.21 -14.94
N ASP A 34 -23.04 -3.41 -15.30
CA ASP A 34 -21.89 -2.75 -14.69
C ASP A 34 -21.86 -1.24 -14.99
N GLY A 35 -21.84 -0.43 -13.94
CA GLY A 35 -21.77 1.02 -13.99
C GLY A 35 -21.01 1.59 -12.80
N THR A 36 -20.24 2.64 -13.06
CA THR A 36 -19.71 3.49 -11.99
C THR A 36 -20.87 4.17 -11.24
N ILE A 37 -20.66 4.56 -9.99
CA ILE A 37 -21.73 5.11 -9.13
C ILE A 37 -22.40 6.34 -9.76
N ASP A 38 -21.62 7.19 -10.44
CA ASP A 38 -22.08 8.38 -11.16
C ASP A 38 -22.91 8.07 -12.42
N THR A 39 -22.78 6.87 -12.99
CA THR A 39 -23.52 6.43 -14.18
C THR A 39 -24.67 5.47 -13.86
N LEU A 40 -24.87 5.12 -12.58
CA LEU A 40 -26.00 4.29 -12.17
C LEU A 40 -27.31 5.07 -12.26
N THR A 41 -28.29 4.46 -12.91
CA THR A 41 -29.68 4.94 -12.93
C THR A 41 -30.56 3.99 -12.11
N PRO A 42 -31.76 4.42 -11.68
CA PRO A 42 -32.73 3.55 -11.01
C PRO A 42 -33.01 2.26 -11.81
N GLN A 43 -33.08 2.34 -13.14
CA GLN A 43 -33.33 1.18 -13.99
C GLN A 43 -32.18 0.16 -13.95
N ARG A 44 -30.93 0.63 -13.89
CA ARG A 44 -29.74 -0.25 -13.80
C ARG A 44 -29.59 -0.88 -12.42
N LEU A 45 -30.06 -0.19 -11.38
CA LEU A 45 -30.21 -0.76 -10.04
C LEU A 45 -31.28 -1.85 -10.05
N ASP A 46 -32.50 -1.53 -10.48
CA ASP A 46 -33.63 -2.46 -10.51
C ASP A 46 -33.31 -3.72 -11.33
N THR A 47 -32.63 -3.56 -12.49
CA THR A 47 -32.23 -4.69 -13.33
C THR A 47 -31.40 -5.72 -12.57
N VAL A 48 -30.50 -5.27 -11.70
CA VAL A 48 -29.60 -6.15 -10.93
C VAL A 48 -30.21 -6.60 -9.61
N LEU A 49 -30.90 -5.71 -8.89
CA LEU A 49 -31.50 -6.03 -7.60
C LEU A 49 -32.69 -6.96 -7.75
N ARG A 50 -33.57 -6.74 -8.73
CA ARG A 50 -34.82 -7.50 -8.88
C ARG A 50 -34.63 -9.02 -8.93
N PRO A 51 -33.79 -9.58 -9.82
CA PRO A 51 -33.61 -11.03 -9.87
C PRO A 51 -32.88 -11.61 -8.65
N LYS A 52 -32.25 -10.78 -7.79
CA LYS A 52 -31.52 -11.19 -6.59
C LYS A 52 -32.31 -10.88 -5.30
N ALA A 53 -32.38 -9.61 -4.94
CA ALA A 53 -32.96 -9.13 -3.70
C ALA A 53 -34.47 -9.43 -3.61
N ASP A 54 -35.25 -9.02 -4.62
CA ASP A 54 -36.71 -9.20 -4.59
C ASP A 54 -37.07 -10.69 -4.61
N THR A 55 -36.44 -11.46 -5.51
CA THR A 55 -36.60 -12.92 -5.54
C THR A 55 -36.27 -13.57 -4.20
N ALA A 56 -35.13 -13.21 -3.59
CA ALA A 56 -34.72 -13.80 -2.31
C ALA A 56 -35.67 -13.40 -1.17
N TRP A 57 -36.19 -12.18 -1.19
CA TRP A 57 -37.21 -11.73 -0.25
C TRP A 57 -38.51 -12.51 -0.41
N HIS A 58 -39.01 -12.68 -1.64
CA HIS A 58 -40.21 -13.48 -1.90
C HIS A 58 -40.03 -14.94 -1.49
N LEU A 59 -38.88 -15.55 -1.81
CA LEU A 59 -38.54 -16.90 -1.35
C LEU A 59 -38.54 -16.96 0.18
N HIS A 60 -37.98 -15.96 0.86
CA HIS A 60 -38.00 -15.92 2.33
C HIS A 60 -39.42 -15.89 2.89
N GLU A 61 -40.29 -15.04 2.36
CA GLU A 61 -41.67 -14.92 2.84
C GLU A 61 -42.50 -16.16 2.54
N LEU A 62 -42.44 -16.66 1.30
CA LEU A 62 -43.29 -17.76 0.82
C LEU A 62 -42.88 -19.13 1.39
N THR A 63 -41.63 -19.27 1.82
CA THR A 63 -41.11 -20.52 2.42
C THR A 63 -40.83 -20.40 3.92
N ARG A 64 -41.32 -19.34 4.57
CA ARG A 64 -41.07 -19.07 6.00
C ARG A 64 -41.53 -20.22 6.90
N ASP A 65 -42.70 -20.78 6.61
CA ASP A 65 -43.33 -21.84 7.41
C ASP A 65 -43.06 -23.25 6.83
N THR A 66 -42.20 -23.34 5.82
CA THR A 66 -41.76 -24.62 5.23
C THR A 66 -40.57 -25.16 6.02
N ASP A 67 -40.60 -26.45 6.35
CA ASP A 67 -39.48 -27.15 7.02
C ASP A 67 -38.33 -27.42 6.05
N LEU A 68 -37.64 -26.35 5.65
CA LEU A 68 -36.49 -26.43 4.76
C LEU A 68 -35.28 -26.97 5.51
N ALA A 69 -34.59 -27.93 4.92
CA ALA A 69 -33.25 -28.35 5.34
C ALA A 69 -32.17 -27.34 4.91
N ALA A 70 -32.39 -26.61 3.81
CA ALA A 70 -31.42 -25.63 3.29
C ALA A 70 -32.09 -24.44 2.58
N PHE A 71 -31.53 -23.25 2.78
CA PHE A 71 -31.88 -22.03 2.05
C PHE A 71 -30.59 -21.33 1.64
N VAL A 72 -30.13 -21.58 0.41
CA VAL A 72 -28.80 -21.19 -0.05
C VAL A 72 -28.92 -20.01 -1.00
N LEU A 73 -28.14 -18.96 -0.74
CA LEU A 73 -28.10 -17.75 -1.56
C LEU A 73 -26.73 -17.65 -2.25
N TYR A 74 -26.72 -17.54 -3.58
CA TYR A 74 -25.49 -17.31 -4.33
C TYR A 74 -25.20 -15.80 -4.34
N SER A 75 -24.35 -15.40 -3.40
CA SER A 75 -23.80 -14.05 -3.29
C SER A 75 -22.46 -13.97 -4.05
N SER A 76 -21.75 -12.86 -3.91
CA SER A 76 -20.44 -12.64 -4.51
C SER A 76 -19.51 -11.92 -3.55
N ALA A 77 -18.22 -12.27 -3.60
CA ALA A 77 -17.17 -11.55 -2.89
C ALA A 77 -17.12 -10.05 -3.25
N ALA A 78 -17.68 -9.63 -4.40
CA ALA A 78 -17.85 -8.23 -4.77
C ALA A 78 -18.72 -7.44 -3.75
N GLY A 79 -19.64 -8.08 -3.04
CA GLY A 79 -20.43 -7.46 -1.95
C GLY A 79 -19.62 -7.17 -0.69
N ILE A 80 -18.41 -7.74 -0.57
CA ILE A 80 -17.53 -7.62 0.61
C ILE A 80 -16.27 -6.84 0.28
N LEU A 81 -15.61 -7.21 -0.82
CA LEU A 81 -14.35 -6.62 -1.27
C LEU A 81 -14.57 -5.39 -2.15
N GLY A 82 -15.79 -5.23 -2.69
CA GLY A 82 -16.07 -4.29 -3.77
C GLY A 82 -15.55 -4.80 -5.12
N ASN A 83 -16.08 -4.25 -6.20
CA ASN A 83 -15.48 -4.34 -7.52
C ASN A 83 -15.82 -3.07 -8.31
N ALA A 84 -14.87 -2.61 -9.12
CA ALA A 84 -15.04 -1.38 -9.89
C ALA A 84 -16.20 -1.53 -10.88
N GLY A 85 -17.09 -0.53 -10.92
CA GLY A 85 -18.26 -0.55 -11.79
C GLY A 85 -19.37 -1.51 -11.35
N GLN A 86 -19.30 -2.12 -10.16
CA GLN A 86 -20.28 -3.13 -9.73
C GLN A 86 -21.02 -2.74 -8.45
N ALA A 87 -21.32 -1.45 -8.25
CA ALA A 87 -21.96 -0.98 -7.02
C ALA A 87 -23.40 -1.52 -6.84
N ASN A 88 -24.18 -1.60 -7.91
CA ASN A 88 -25.51 -2.24 -7.92
C ASN A 88 -25.43 -3.75 -7.61
N TYR A 89 -24.47 -4.44 -8.20
CA TYR A 89 -24.23 -5.86 -7.96
C TYR A 89 -23.73 -6.13 -6.55
N ALA A 90 -22.80 -5.34 -6.04
CA ALA A 90 -22.33 -5.40 -4.66
C ALA A 90 -23.51 -5.24 -3.69
N ALA A 91 -24.34 -4.21 -3.87
CA ALA A 91 -25.53 -3.98 -3.05
C ALA A 91 -26.51 -5.15 -3.06
N ALA A 92 -26.79 -5.71 -4.24
CA ALA A 92 -27.68 -6.87 -4.37
C ALA A 92 -27.14 -8.11 -3.63
N ASN A 93 -25.82 -8.37 -3.69
CA ASN A 93 -25.20 -9.49 -3.00
C ASN A 93 -25.10 -9.26 -1.47
N THR A 94 -24.79 -8.04 -1.03
CA THR A 94 -24.82 -7.68 0.39
C THR A 94 -26.23 -7.83 0.99
N PHE A 95 -27.29 -7.56 0.21
CA PHE A 95 -28.66 -7.84 0.64
C PHE A 95 -28.88 -9.35 0.90
N LEU A 96 -28.38 -10.23 0.03
CA LEU A 96 -28.45 -11.67 0.24
C LEU A 96 -27.72 -12.11 1.52
N ASP A 97 -26.52 -11.55 1.75
CA ASP A 97 -25.74 -11.81 2.95
C ASP A 97 -26.50 -11.39 4.22
N ALA A 98 -27.11 -10.20 4.19
CA ALA A 98 -27.93 -9.68 5.28
C ALA A 98 -29.20 -10.51 5.49
N LEU A 99 -29.85 -10.99 4.42
CA LEU A 99 -31.02 -11.85 4.52
C LEU A 99 -30.70 -13.20 5.15
N ALA A 100 -29.55 -13.80 4.81
CA ALA A 100 -29.13 -15.04 5.45
C ALA A 100 -28.88 -14.85 6.95
N ALA A 101 -28.22 -13.76 7.34
CA ALA A 101 -28.06 -13.39 8.74
C ALA A 101 -29.43 -13.15 9.43
N HIS A 102 -30.35 -12.47 8.76
CA HIS A 102 -31.71 -12.22 9.25
C HIS A 102 -32.51 -13.52 9.47
N ARG A 103 -32.44 -14.49 8.56
CA ARG A 103 -33.09 -15.79 8.73
C ARG A 103 -32.54 -16.54 9.95
N HIS A 104 -31.23 -16.47 10.17
CA HIS A 104 -30.61 -17.07 11.36
C HIS A 104 -31.12 -16.47 12.68
N THR A 105 -31.39 -15.16 12.75
CA THR A 105 -31.96 -14.56 13.98
C THR A 105 -33.39 -15.03 14.25
N GLN A 106 -34.09 -15.56 13.25
CA GLN A 106 -35.41 -16.17 13.35
C GLN A 106 -35.35 -17.69 13.55
N GLY A 107 -34.16 -18.29 13.69
CA GLY A 107 -33.98 -19.72 13.80
C GLY A 107 -34.21 -20.49 12.49
N LEU A 108 -34.34 -19.79 11.36
CA LEU A 108 -34.52 -20.38 10.04
C LEU A 108 -33.15 -20.68 9.40
N PRO A 109 -33.00 -21.80 8.67
CA PRO A 109 -31.75 -22.10 7.98
C PRO A 109 -31.51 -21.08 6.86
N ALA A 110 -30.26 -20.66 6.72
CA ALA A 110 -29.78 -19.92 5.56
C ALA A 110 -28.26 -20.03 5.40
N THR A 111 -27.77 -19.98 4.17
CA THR A 111 -26.33 -19.86 3.90
C THR A 111 -26.14 -18.99 2.67
N SER A 112 -25.57 -17.79 2.86
CA SER A 112 -25.11 -16.96 1.76
C SER A 112 -23.66 -17.30 1.44
N LEU A 113 -23.41 -17.69 0.20
CA LEU A 113 -22.08 -18.01 -0.32
C LEU A 113 -21.59 -16.85 -1.16
N ALA A 114 -20.69 -16.05 -0.61
CA ALA A 114 -20.02 -14.96 -1.32
C ALA A 114 -18.90 -15.54 -2.19
N TRP A 115 -19.25 -15.88 -3.44
CA TRP A 115 -18.34 -16.52 -4.38
C TRP A 115 -17.27 -15.56 -4.90
N GLY A 116 -16.03 -16.06 -4.96
CA GLY A 116 -14.95 -15.46 -5.74
C GLY A 116 -15.07 -15.77 -7.23
N LEU A 117 -13.96 -15.58 -7.96
CA LEU A 117 -13.88 -15.84 -9.39
C LEU A 117 -14.00 -17.35 -9.68
N TRP A 118 -14.77 -17.72 -10.71
CA TRP A 118 -14.84 -19.07 -11.26
C TRP A 118 -14.04 -19.14 -12.57
N ASP A 119 -13.43 -20.29 -12.86
CA ASP A 119 -12.63 -20.51 -14.08
C ASP A 119 -13.48 -20.66 -15.34
N GLN A 120 -14.69 -21.19 -15.19
CA GLN A 120 -15.66 -21.31 -16.26
C GLN A 120 -16.22 -19.94 -16.61
N ALA A 121 -16.17 -19.61 -17.90
CA ALA A 121 -16.90 -18.48 -18.44
C ALA A 121 -18.41 -18.74 -18.30
N SER A 122 -19.05 -18.07 -17.35
CA SER A 122 -20.50 -17.91 -17.31
C SER A 122 -20.89 -16.69 -18.14
N THR A 123 -22.18 -16.48 -18.37
CA THR A 123 -22.71 -15.22 -18.93
C THR A 123 -22.29 -13.98 -18.12
N MET A 124 -21.94 -14.16 -16.84
CA MET A 124 -21.52 -13.09 -15.93
C MET A 124 -19.99 -12.95 -15.81
N THR A 125 -19.22 -14.01 -16.04
CA THR A 125 -17.74 -14.01 -15.91
C THR A 125 -17.00 -14.03 -17.26
N GLY A 126 -17.71 -14.24 -18.37
CA GLY A 126 -17.14 -14.34 -19.72
C GLY A 126 -16.60 -13.05 -20.32
N GLN A 127 -16.59 -11.94 -19.58
CA GLN A 127 -16.04 -10.65 -20.03
C GLN A 127 -14.58 -10.41 -19.61
N LEU A 128 -13.98 -11.32 -18.82
CA LEU A 128 -12.58 -11.20 -18.42
C LEU A 128 -11.67 -11.84 -19.48
N ASP A 129 -10.84 -11.02 -20.12
CA ASP A 129 -9.77 -11.52 -20.98
C ASP A 129 -8.60 -12.10 -20.16
N GLU A 130 -7.68 -12.81 -20.84
CA GLU A 130 -6.51 -13.41 -20.20
C GLU A 130 -5.66 -12.37 -19.43
N THR A 131 -5.62 -11.12 -19.91
CA THR A 131 -4.91 -10.01 -19.28
C THR A 131 -5.53 -9.62 -17.93
N ALA A 132 -6.86 -9.53 -17.87
CA ALA A 132 -7.60 -9.23 -16.65
C ALA A 132 -7.47 -10.38 -15.62
N LEU A 133 -7.49 -11.63 -16.08
CA LEU A 133 -7.24 -12.80 -15.23
C LEU A 133 -5.81 -12.80 -14.67
N ALA A 134 -4.80 -12.52 -15.50
CA ALA A 134 -3.41 -12.40 -15.07
C ALA A 134 -3.23 -11.26 -14.06
N ARG A 135 -3.95 -10.15 -14.22
CA ARG A 135 -3.94 -9.04 -13.25
C ARG A 135 -4.54 -9.44 -11.90
N LEU A 136 -5.64 -10.18 -11.88
CA LEU A 136 -6.25 -10.70 -10.65
C LEU A 136 -5.35 -11.76 -9.97
N ALA A 137 -4.71 -12.64 -10.74
CA ALA A 137 -3.77 -13.60 -10.19
C ALA A 137 -2.61 -12.91 -9.44
N ARG A 138 -2.12 -11.77 -9.94
CA ARG A 138 -1.08 -10.96 -9.26
C ARG A 138 -1.54 -10.35 -7.93
N THR A 139 -2.84 -10.28 -7.66
CA THR A 139 -3.35 -9.83 -6.34
C THR A 139 -3.49 -10.98 -5.34
N GLY A 140 -3.22 -12.23 -5.77
CA GLY A 140 -3.38 -13.44 -4.97
C GLY A 140 -4.78 -14.04 -5.05
N VAL A 141 -5.69 -13.48 -5.86
CA VAL A 141 -7.01 -14.05 -6.12
C VAL A 141 -6.92 -15.01 -7.29
N THR A 142 -7.36 -16.26 -7.09
CA THR A 142 -7.33 -17.31 -8.11
C THR A 142 -8.73 -17.76 -8.49
N ALA A 143 -8.88 -18.19 -9.75
CA ALA A 143 -10.14 -18.73 -10.25
C ALA A 143 -10.40 -20.12 -9.66
N LEU A 144 -11.65 -20.37 -9.26
CA LEU A 144 -12.12 -21.67 -8.77
C LEU A 144 -12.55 -22.56 -9.92
N THR A 145 -12.09 -23.81 -9.92
CA THR A 145 -12.68 -24.84 -10.79
C THR A 145 -14.07 -25.23 -10.30
N SER A 146 -14.91 -25.79 -11.18
CA SER A 146 -16.23 -26.28 -10.76
C SER A 146 -16.16 -27.34 -9.65
N ALA A 147 -15.15 -28.22 -9.68
CA ALA A 147 -14.94 -29.21 -8.63
C ALA A 147 -14.61 -28.55 -7.29
N ASP A 148 -13.73 -27.56 -7.32
CA ASP A 148 -13.34 -26.73 -6.19
C ASP A 148 -14.50 -25.90 -5.62
N GLY A 149 -15.36 -25.37 -6.49
CA GLY A 149 -16.57 -24.64 -6.13
C GLY A 149 -17.58 -25.54 -5.42
N LEU A 150 -17.87 -26.74 -5.97
CA LEU A 150 -18.78 -27.70 -5.35
C LEU A 150 -18.26 -28.23 -4.00
N ALA A 151 -16.95 -28.50 -3.88
CA ALA A 151 -16.37 -28.90 -2.60
C ALA A 151 -16.51 -27.80 -1.52
N ARG A 152 -16.39 -26.52 -1.92
CA ARG A 152 -16.62 -25.37 -1.01
C ARG A 152 -18.09 -25.18 -0.68
N PHE A 153 -19.00 -25.46 -1.62
CA PHE A 153 -20.44 -25.47 -1.37
C PHE A 153 -20.79 -26.47 -0.27
N ASP A 154 -20.35 -27.73 -0.42
CA ASP A 154 -20.59 -28.79 0.57
C ASP A 154 -19.99 -28.43 1.94
N ALA A 155 -18.76 -27.91 1.96
CA ALA A 155 -18.12 -27.46 3.19
C ALA A 155 -18.90 -26.34 3.89
N ALA A 156 -19.38 -25.34 3.14
CA ALA A 156 -20.12 -24.22 3.70
C ALA A 156 -21.46 -24.64 4.33
N LEU A 157 -22.17 -25.59 3.72
CA LEU A 157 -23.40 -26.15 4.31
C LEU A 157 -23.11 -26.87 5.64
N GLY A 158 -21.92 -27.48 5.79
CA GLY A 158 -21.46 -28.08 7.03
C GLY A 158 -21.09 -27.07 8.14
N LEU A 159 -20.65 -25.87 7.79
CA LEU A 159 -20.24 -24.83 8.75
C LEU A 159 -21.41 -24.18 9.49
N ARG A 160 -22.62 -24.22 8.89
CA ARG A 160 -23.85 -23.60 9.44
C ARG A 160 -23.68 -22.13 9.81
N GLN A 161 -22.83 -21.41 9.07
CA GLN A 161 -22.65 -19.97 9.20
C GLN A 161 -23.62 -19.26 8.24
N PRO A 162 -24.19 -18.10 8.63
CA PRO A 162 -25.12 -17.37 7.78
C PRO A 162 -24.45 -16.86 6.50
N VAL A 163 -23.17 -16.48 6.58
CA VAL A 163 -22.41 -15.94 5.45
C VAL A 163 -21.02 -16.59 5.42
N SER A 164 -20.59 -17.05 4.25
CA SER A 164 -19.25 -17.61 4.02
C SER A 164 -18.68 -17.09 2.71
N VAL A 165 -17.40 -16.72 2.73
CA VAL A 165 -16.68 -16.32 1.51
C VAL A 165 -16.02 -17.56 0.91
N ALA A 166 -16.39 -17.89 -0.32
CA ALA A 166 -15.87 -19.03 -1.05
C ALA A 166 -15.05 -18.53 -2.24
N MET A 167 -13.75 -18.29 -2.01
CA MET A 167 -12.83 -17.75 -3.01
C MET A 167 -11.51 -18.51 -3.07
N GLY A 168 -10.88 -18.49 -4.25
CA GLY A 168 -9.53 -19.00 -4.45
C GLY A 168 -8.51 -17.94 -4.01
N LEU A 169 -7.61 -18.32 -3.12
CA LEU A 169 -6.53 -17.46 -2.64
C LEU A 169 -5.21 -18.21 -2.71
N ASP A 170 -4.23 -17.59 -3.37
CA ASP A 170 -2.84 -18.02 -3.31
C ASP A 170 -2.16 -17.40 -2.09
N GLN A 171 -1.97 -18.20 -1.05
CA GLN A 171 -1.35 -17.76 0.20
C GLN A 171 0.09 -17.30 0.03
N ALA A 172 0.84 -17.87 -0.93
CA ALA A 172 2.22 -17.46 -1.19
C ALA A 172 2.24 -16.05 -1.77
N THR A 173 1.43 -15.80 -2.81
CA THR A 173 1.28 -14.46 -3.40
C THR A 173 0.78 -13.44 -2.37
N LEU A 174 -0.22 -13.78 -1.53
CA LEU A 174 -0.67 -12.87 -0.47
C LEU A 174 0.45 -12.54 0.54
N ALA A 175 1.28 -13.53 0.91
CA ALA A 175 2.40 -13.32 1.83
C ALA A 175 3.49 -12.43 1.22
N GLU A 176 3.84 -12.63 -0.06
CA GLU A 176 4.79 -11.79 -0.80
C GLU A 176 4.29 -10.35 -0.88
N ARG A 177 3.00 -10.16 -1.20
CA ARG A 177 2.39 -8.83 -1.21
C ARG A 177 2.39 -8.15 0.16
N ALA A 178 2.20 -8.92 1.24
CA ALA A 178 2.29 -8.40 2.59
C ALA A 178 3.70 -7.89 2.91
N GLN A 179 4.74 -8.65 2.53
CA GLN A 179 6.14 -8.26 2.70
C GLN A 179 6.48 -7.00 1.89
N ALA A 180 5.93 -6.88 0.69
CA ALA A 180 6.09 -5.70 -0.16
C ALA A 180 5.24 -4.49 0.26
N GLY A 181 4.40 -4.59 1.31
CA GLY A 181 3.51 -3.51 1.74
C GLY A 181 2.37 -3.20 0.75
N LEU A 182 2.03 -4.15 -0.13
CA LEU A 182 1.02 -4.02 -1.20
C LEU A 182 -0.25 -4.85 -0.93
N LEU A 183 -0.36 -5.47 0.24
CA LEU A 183 -1.52 -6.27 0.62
C LEU A 183 -2.71 -5.37 0.99
N ASP A 184 -3.88 -5.71 0.46
CA ASP A 184 -5.14 -5.08 0.88
C ASP A 184 -5.38 -5.35 2.38
N PRO A 185 -5.69 -4.33 3.20
CA PRO A 185 -6.02 -4.51 4.61
C PRO A 185 -7.05 -5.60 4.91
N LEU A 186 -8.02 -5.84 4.01
CA LEU A 186 -9.04 -6.89 4.16
C LEU A 186 -8.43 -8.30 4.21
N PHE A 187 -7.27 -8.53 3.60
CA PHE A 187 -6.58 -9.82 3.60
C PHE A 187 -5.51 -9.94 4.70
N SER A 188 -5.29 -8.89 5.50
CA SER A 188 -4.21 -8.84 6.51
C SER A 188 -4.27 -9.97 7.54
N ALA A 189 -5.48 -10.43 7.91
CA ALA A 189 -5.67 -11.52 8.85
C ALA A 189 -5.42 -12.92 8.25
N LEU A 190 -5.41 -13.03 6.91
CA LEU A 190 -5.18 -14.29 6.20
C LEU A 190 -3.70 -14.62 6.06
N VAL A 191 -2.86 -13.59 6.03
CA VAL A 191 -1.41 -13.74 6.07
C VAL A 191 -0.99 -13.77 7.53
N ARG A 192 -0.43 -14.89 8.00
CA ARG A 192 0.20 -14.92 9.32
C ARG A 192 1.36 -13.93 9.29
N GLN A 193 1.15 -12.73 9.82
CA GLN A 193 2.25 -11.85 10.15
C GLN A 193 3.11 -12.60 11.16
N ALA A 194 4.29 -13.05 10.73
CA ALA A 194 5.35 -13.37 11.66
C ALA A 194 5.63 -12.07 12.42
N ARG A 195 4.97 -11.88 13.58
CA ARG A 195 5.24 -10.77 14.49
C ARG A 195 6.76 -10.71 14.66
N PRO A 196 7.43 -9.58 14.39
CA PRO A 196 8.80 -9.43 14.85
C PRO A 196 8.75 -9.58 16.37
N ARG A 197 9.39 -10.63 16.88
CA ARG A 197 9.50 -10.89 18.32
C ARG A 197 10.00 -9.60 18.98
N PRO A 198 9.31 -9.03 19.99
CA PRO A 198 9.69 -7.74 20.59
C PRO A 198 11.01 -7.78 21.39
N GLN A 199 11.73 -8.89 21.40
CA GLN A 199 13.04 -9.02 22.07
C GLN A 199 14.24 -8.73 21.16
N ALA A 200 14.06 -8.52 19.85
CA ALA A 200 15.18 -8.22 18.94
C ALA A 200 15.53 -6.72 18.82
N ARG A 201 14.76 -5.80 19.43
CA ARG A 201 15.06 -4.35 19.41
C ARG A 201 16.11 -3.90 20.43
N ALA A 202 16.44 -4.74 21.41
CA ALA A 202 17.47 -4.42 22.41
C ALA A 202 18.87 -4.88 21.97
N ALA A 203 18.98 -5.93 21.15
CA ALA A 203 20.28 -6.46 20.70
C ALA A 203 20.76 -5.89 19.35
N ALA A 204 19.86 -5.33 18.53
CA ALA A 204 20.21 -4.79 17.20
C ALA A 204 20.84 -3.38 17.21
N ARG A 205 20.99 -2.74 18.39
CA ARG A 205 21.76 -1.48 18.53
C ARG A 205 23.24 -1.69 18.85
N SER A 206 23.69 -2.93 19.03
CA SER A 206 25.08 -3.25 19.41
C SER A 206 25.79 -4.19 18.43
N ALA A 207 25.21 -4.46 17.26
CA ALA A 207 25.84 -5.28 16.22
C ALA A 207 25.51 -4.74 14.82
N SER A 208 25.99 -3.54 14.51
CA SER A 208 26.10 -3.05 13.14
C SER A 208 27.20 -3.84 12.42
N GLY A 209 26.79 -4.94 11.77
CA GLY A 209 27.68 -5.76 10.96
C GLY A 209 27.00 -7.04 10.50
N GLY A 210 26.16 -6.97 9.45
CA GLY A 210 25.67 -8.17 8.77
C GLY A 210 24.33 -8.01 8.04
N ALA A 211 24.39 -7.68 6.75
CA ALA A 211 23.46 -8.03 5.67
C ALA A 211 21.94 -8.03 5.99
N GLY A 212 21.36 -6.84 6.15
CA GLY A 212 19.94 -6.57 5.85
C GLY A 212 19.86 -5.80 4.53
N GLU A 213 18.81 -6.01 3.74
CA GLU A 213 18.61 -5.33 2.44
C GLU A 213 18.92 -3.83 2.54
N VAL A 214 19.98 -3.42 1.86
CA VAL A 214 20.41 -2.01 1.76
C VAL A 214 19.22 -1.21 1.23
N SER A 215 18.74 -0.24 2.00
CA SER A 215 17.60 0.58 1.61
C SER A 215 17.89 1.30 0.29
N LEU A 216 16.87 1.62 -0.51
CA LEU A 216 17.08 2.33 -1.77
C LEU A 216 17.83 3.65 -1.54
N ALA A 217 17.53 4.36 -0.44
CA ALA A 217 18.25 5.57 -0.04
C ALA A 217 19.76 5.32 0.19
N ASP A 218 20.12 4.23 0.87
CA ASP A 218 21.52 3.85 1.10
C ASP A 218 22.24 3.44 -0.19
N ARG A 219 21.52 2.87 -1.17
CA ARG A 219 22.06 2.54 -2.51
C ARG A 219 22.24 3.77 -3.39
N LEU A 220 21.40 4.78 -3.22
CA LEU A 220 21.45 6.03 -3.99
C LEU A 220 22.41 7.06 -3.38
N ALA A 221 22.70 7.00 -2.08
CA ALA A 221 23.59 7.91 -1.36
C ALA A 221 25.02 8.02 -1.93
N PRO A 222 25.69 6.93 -2.40
CA PRO A 222 27.04 7.02 -2.95
C PRO A 222 27.09 7.40 -4.45
N LEU A 223 25.94 7.48 -5.13
CA LEU A 223 25.89 7.73 -6.57
C LEU A 223 25.98 9.23 -6.89
N SER A 224 26.61 9.56 -8.03
CA SER A 224 26.54 10.92 -8.56
C SER A 224 25.09 11.30 -8.90
N ALA A 225 24.77 12.60 -8.95
CA ALA A 225 23.44 13.07 -9.29
C ALA A 225 22.94 12.55 -10.67
N GLN A 226 23.86 12.31 -11.61
CA GLN A 226 23.54 11.76 -12.92
C GLN A 226 23.21 10.26 -12.86
N GLU A 227 23.97 9.49 -12.09
CA GLU A 227 23.74 8.05 -11.91
C GLU A 227 22.48 7.78 -11.09
N ARG A 228 22.21 8.60 -10.06
CA ARG A 228 21.00 8.54 -9.24
C ARG A 228 19.75 8.76 -10.10
N ARG A 229 19.73 9.82 -10.93
CA ARG A 229 18.63 10.08 -11.86
C ARG A 229 18.42 8.95 -12.85
N LYS A 230 19.50 8.39 -13.41
CA LYS A 230 19.39 7.23 -14.32
C LYS A 230 18.75 6.04 -13.61
N ARG A 231 19.17 5.75 -12.38
CA ARG A 231 18.64 4.61 -11.62
C ARG A 231 17.18 4.79 -11.21
N LEU A 232 16.79 6.01 -10.87
CA LEU A 232 15.38 6.35 -10.59
C LEU A 232 14.52 6.26 -11.86
N ALA A 233 15.04 6.66 -13.02
CA ALA A 233 14.33 6.52 -14.29
C ALA A 233 14.07 5.04 -14.64
N GLU A 234 15.07 4.17 -14.43
CA GLU A 234 14.92 2.71 -14.59
C GLU A 234 13.83 2.17 -13.65
N LEU A 235 13.86 2.54 -12.37
CA LEU A 235 12.87 2.12 -11.37
C LEU A 235 11.45 2.56 -11.75
N VAL A 236 11.28 3.83 -12.13
CA VAL A 236 9.97 4.35 -12.57
C VAL A 236 9.51 3.61 -13.82
N GLY A 237 10.38 3.40 -14.81
CA GLY A 237 10.07 2.66 -16.03
C GLY A 237 9.62 1.23 -15.78
N GLU A 238 10.31 0.50 -14.91
CA GLU A 238 9.96 -0.86 -14.49
C GLU A 238 8.57 -0.91 -13.85
N HIS A 239 8.27 -0.01 -12.92
CA HIS A 239 6.96 0.01 -12.26
C HIS A 239 5.83 0.45 -13.19
N VAL A 240 6.09 1.38 -14.11
CA VAL A 240 5.12 1.81 -15.14
C VAL A 240 4.79 0.66 -16.09
N ALA A 241 5.81 -0.04 -16.60
CA ALA A 241 5.63 -1.21 -17.45
C ALA A 241 4.84 -2.31 -16.72
N ALA A 242 5.18 -2.56 -15.46
CA ALA A 242 4.54 -3.60 -14.66
C ALA A 242 3.08 -3.27 -14.26
N VAL A 243 2.68 -1.99 -14.23
CA VAL A 243 1.28 -1.57 -14.03
C VAL A 243 0.49 -1.73 -15.34
N LEU A 244 1.10 -1.36 -16.47
CA LEU A 244 0.49 -1.47 -17.80
C LEU A 244 0.48 -2.90 -18.38
N GLY A 245 1.17 -3.85 -17.72
CA GLY A 245 1.29 -5.23 -18.21
C GLY A 245 2.26 -5.39 -19.38
N HIS A 246 3.17 -4.43 -19.59
CA HIS A 246 4.24 -4.53 -20.57
C HIS A 246 5.43 -5.28 -19.98
N SER A 247 6.12 -6.05 -20.83
CA SER A 247 7.26 -6.89 -20.46
C SER A 247 8.59 -6.13 -20.39
N SER A 248 8.67 -4.89 -20.88
CA SER A 248 9.89 -4.07 -20.76
C SER A 248 9.61 -2.59 -20.50
N ALA A 249 10.54 -1.93 -19.81
CA ALA A 249 10.54 -0.48 -19.59
C ALA A 249 10.85 0.31 -20.87
N ASP A 250 11.46 -0.31 -21.88
CA ASP A 250 11.86 0.35 -23.15
C ASP A 250 10.67 0.83 -23.99
N SER A 251 9.46 0.33 -23.73
CA SER A 251 8.22 0.80 -24.38
C SER A 251 7.62 2.05 -23.72
N VAL A 252 8.17 2.51 -22.59
CA VAL A 252 7.66 3.65 -21.82
C VAL A 252 8.42 4.91 -22.22
N GLY A 253 7.81 5.75 -23.05
CA GLY A 253 8.40 7.05 -23.42
C GLY A 253 8.47 7.98 -22.20
N ALA A 254 9.68 8.44 -21.84
CA ALA A 254 9.92 9.29 -20.66
C ALA A 254 9.07 10.58 -20.64
N ASP A 255 8.76 11.12 -21.82
CA ASP A 255 8.00 12.36 -21.98
C ASP A 255 6.53 12.12 -22.37
N ARG A 256 6.08 10.86 -22.45
CA ARG A 256 4.67 10.58 -22.76
C ARG A 256 3.81 10.77 -21.53
N LEU A 257 2.64 11.38 -21.74
CA LEU A 257 1.65 11.54 -20.69
C LEU A 257 1.16 10.17 -20.25
N PHE A 258 1.03 9.96 -18.93
CA PHE A 258 0.49 8.72 -18.38
C PHE A 258 -0.89 8.36 -18.97
N GLN A 259 -1.76 9.36 -19.20
CA GLN A 259 -3.05 9.16 -19.85
C GLN A 259 -2.93 8.56 -21.27
N SER A 260 -1.93 9.01 -22.03
CA SER A 260 -1.66 8.49 -23.39
C SER A 260 -1.05 7.09 -23.39
N LEU A 261 -0.48 6.66 -22.26
CA LEU A 261 0.04 5.33 -22.03
C LEU A 261 -1.03 4.36 -21.51
N GLY A 262 -2.27 4.82 -21.28
CA GLY A 262 -3.36 3.99 -20.79
C GLY A 262 -3.53 3.98 -19.28
N PHE A 263 -2.96 4.95 -18.56
CA PHE A 263 -3.26 5.11 -17.13
C PHE A 263 -4.67 5.65 -16.92
N ASP A 264 -5.41 4.96 -16.06
CA ASP A 264 -6.67 5.33 -15.46
C ASP A 264 -6.50 5.68 -13.96
N SER A 265 -7.62 5.93 -13.27
CA SER A 265 -7.60 6.28 -11.83
C SER A 265 -7.09 5.13 -10.93
N LEU A 266 -7.22 3.87 -11.36
CA LEU A 266 -6.84 2.70 -10.55
C LEU A 266 -5.34 2.39 -10.70
N SER A 267 -4.86 2.34 -11.94
CA SER A 267 -3.44 2.20 -12.27
C SER A 267 -2.60 3.33 -11.68
N ALA A 268 -3.17 4.53 -11.52
CA ALA A 268 -2.50 5.64 -10.84
C ALA A 268 -2.24 5.37 -9.36
N VAL A 269 -3.25 4.85 -8.65
CA VAL A 269 -3.12 4.45 -7.24
C VAL A 269 -2.16 3.27 -7.10
N GLU A 270 -2.20 2.31 -8.02
CA GLU A 270 -1.29 1.17 -8.01
C GLU A 270 0.17 1.60 -8.19
N LEU A 271 0.47 2.48 -9.16
CA LEU A 271 1.82 3.01 -9.37
C LEU A 271 2.32 3.78 -8.14
N ARG A 272 1.48 4.62 -7.55
CA ARG A 272 1.80 5.34 -6.31
C ARG A 272 2.18 4.38 -5.19
N ASN A 273 1.39 3.32 -4.98
CA ASN A 273 1.65 2.32 -3.95
C ASN A 273 2.97 1.59 -4.16
N ARG A 274 3.22 1.16 -5.40
CA ARG A 274 4.47 0.46 -5.76
C ARG A 274 5.70 1.35 -5.55
N LEU A 275 5.64 2.60 -6.02
CA LEU A 275 6.74 3.56 -5.85
C LEU A 275 6.94 3.94 -4.38
N GLY A 276 5.86 4.16 -3.62
CA GLY A 276 5.97 4.45 -2.19
C GLY A 276 6.59 3.30 -1.40
N ALA A 277 6.24 2.05 -1.74
CA ALA A 277 6.85 0.86 -1.15
C ALA A 277 8.34 0.72 -1.53
N ALA A 278 8.69 0.91 -2.81
CA ALA A 278 10.07 0.78 -3.30
C ALA A 278 11.01 1.88 -2.78
N THR A 279 10.49 3.09 -2.60
CA THR A 279 11.27 4.26 -2.15
C THR A 279 11.22 4.48 -0.64
N GLY A 280 10.30 3.82 0.06
CA GLY A 280 10.01 4.09 1.47
C GLY A 280 9.32 5.44 1.74
N GLN A 281 8.89 6.14 0.68
CA GLN A 281 8.30 7.48 0.77
C GLN A 281 6.77 7.45 0.80
N ARG A 282 6.18 8.44 1.49
CA ARG A 282 4.73 8.69 1.43
C ARG A 282 4.42 9.62 0.26
N LEU A 283 4.03 9.04 -0.87
CA LEU A 283 3.69 9.78 -2.08
C LEU A 283 2.23 10.25 -2.06
N THR A 284 1.97 11.42 -2.64
CA THR A 284 0.64 12.06 -2.65
C THR A 284 -0.36 11.31 -3.54
N PRO A 285 -1.68 11.42 -3.28
CA PRO A 285 -2.70 10.83 -4.15
C PRO A 285 -2.74 11.46 -5.55
N THR A 286 -2.29 12.71 -5.69
CA THR A 286 -2.27 13.48 -6.94
C THR A 286 -0.98 13.31 -7.75
N LEU A 287 -0.07 12.42 -7.32
CA LEU A 287 1.28 12.24 -7.87
C LEU A 287 1.34 12.22 -9.42
N ILE A 288 0.45 11.48 -10.08
CA ILE A 288 0.42 11.36 -11.54
C ILE A 288 -0.13 12.62 -12.22
N PHE A 289 -0.96 13.40 -11.53
CA PHE A 289 -1.45 14.68 -12.04
C PHE A 289 -0.41 15.78 -11.86
N ASP A 290 0.29 15.78 -10.72
CA ASP A 290 1.35 16.73 -10.40
C ASP A 290 2.61 16.46 -11.27
N HIS A 291 2.85 15.20 -11.61
CA HIS A 291 3.97 14.75 -12.45
C HIS A 291 3.45 13.87 -13.59
N PRO A 292 2.96 14.46 -14.69
CA PRO A 292 2.17 13.76 -15.71
C PRO A 292 2.96 12.87 -16.67
N THR A 293 4.29 12.81 -16.52
CA THR A 293 5.17 11.96 -17.33
C THR A 293 6.13 11.16 -16.44
N PRO A 294 6.61 9.98 -16.90
CA PRO A 294 7.64 9.22 -16.20
C PRO A 294 8.90 10.03 -15.88
N GLY A 295 9.31 10.92 -16.79
CA GLY A 295 10.44 11.83 -16.59
C GLY A 295 10.20 12.85 -15.47
N ALA A 296 9.02 13.48 -15.45
CA ALA A 296 8.65 14.42 -14.39
C ALA A 296 8.57 13.72 -13.02
N LEU A 297 8.05 12.50 -12.99
CA LEU A 297 7.97 11.70 -11.77
C LEU A 297 9.36 11.27 -11.27
N THR A 298 10.27 10.95 -12.18
CA THR A 298 11.66 10.65 -11.86
C THR A 298 12.36 11.85 -11.23
N ALA A 299 12.17 13.05 -11.78
CA ALA A 299 12.73 14.28 -11.23
C ALA A 299 12.22 14.57 -9.81
N HIS A 300 10.90 14.42 -9.59
CA HIS A 300 10.32 14.59 -8.26
C HIS A 300 10.86 13.59 -7.22
N LEU A 301 11.03 12.33 -7.61
CA LEU A 301 11.65 11.33 -6.74
C LEU A 301 13.12 11.64 -6.47
N ASP A 302 13.84 12.21 -7.44
CA ASP A 302 15.24 12.64 -7.25
C ASP A 302 15.37 13.77 -6.22
N GLU A 303 14.44 14.71 -6.23
CA GLU A 303 14.36 15.79 -5.23
C GLU A 303 14.01 15.27 -3.83
N LEU A 304 13.04 14.36 -3.73
CA LEU A 304 12.61 13.75 -2.47
C LEU A 304 13.68 12.85 -1.83
N LEU A 305 14.50 12.20 -2.66
CA LEU A 305 15.53 11.24 -2.24
C LEU A 305 16.95 11.79 -2.30
N ALA A 306 17.12 13.06 -2.69
CA ALA A 306 18.40 13.72 -2.64
C ALA A 306 18.90 13.70 -1.19
N PRO A 307 20.12 13.20 -0.92
CA PRO A 307 20.71 13.38 0.39
C PRO A 307 20.78 14.87 0.68
N ALA A 308 20.25 15.31 1.83
CA ALA A 308 20.53 16.65 2.34
C ALA A 308 22.05 16.84 2.26
N GLU A 309 22.52 17.93 1.65
CA GLU A 309 23.95 18.22 1.53
C GLU A 309 24.58 18.01 2.90
N ARG A 310 25.36 16.93 3.03
CA ARG A 310 26.10 16.69 4.26
C ARG A 310 27.17 17.75 4.26
N ASP A 311 26.96 18.77 5.09
CA ASP A 311 28.03 19.66 5.48
C ASP A 311 29.08 18.81 6.20
N VAL A 312 30.08 18.37 5.43
CA VAL A 312 31.19 17.55 5.90
C VAL A 312 31.93 18.29 7.02
N PHE A 313 31.95 19.63 6.99
CA PHE A 313 32.55 20.44 8.05
C PHE A 313 31.73 20.39 9.33
N ALA A 314 30.39 20.48 9.27
CA ALA A 314 29.55 20.32 10.45
C ALA A 314 29.70 18.93 11.10
N GLY A 315 29.88 17.88 10.30
CA GLY A 315 30.16 16.52 10.80
C GLY A 315 31.51 16.42 11.50
N ILE A 316 32.55 17.04 10.93
CA ILE A 316 33.89 17.08 11.54
C ILE A 316 33.88 17.89 12.84
N VAL A 317 33.16 19.01 12.89
CA VAL A 317 33.02 19.84 14.10
C VAL A 317 32.35 19.06 15.23
N SER A 318 31.27 18.32 14.94
CA SER A 318 30.58 17.49 15.94
C SER A 318 31.46 16.37 16.52
N GLU A 319 32.30 15.73 15.69
CA GLU A 319 33.27 14.73 16.17
C GLU A 319 34.36 15.35 17.07
N LEU A 320 34.77 16.58 16.78
CA LEU A 320 35.71 17.33 17.64
C LEU A 320 35.07 17.69 18.99
N ASP A 321 33.79 18.07 19.00
CA ASP A 321 33.04 18.34 20.24
C ASP A 321 32.95 17.08 21.12
N LEU A 322 32.72 15.90 20.52
CA LEU A 322 32.71 14.62 21.25
C LEU A 322 34.07 14.28 21.88
N VAL A 323 35.17 14.58 21.17
CA VAL A 323 36.52 14.41 21.71
C VAL A 323 36.77 15.38 22.86
N GLN A 324 36.30 16.62 22.74
CA GLN A 324 36.43 17.64 23.80
C GLN A 324 35.66 17.22 25.07
N ASP A 325 34.45 16.72 24.93
CA ASP A 325 33.63 16.23 26.05
C ASP A 325 34.28 15.03 26.75
N ALA A 326 34.82 14.08 25.98
CA ALA A 326 35.50 12.89 26.52
C ALA A 326 36.76 13.25 27.34
N LEU A 327 37.46 14.32 26.97
CA LEU A 327 38.60 14.86 27.70
C LEU A 327 38.17 15.61 28.97
N GLY A 328 36.99 16.25 28.96
CA GLY A 328 36.41 16.87 30.15
C GLY A 328 35.93 15.86 31.19
N SER A 329 35.51 14.66 30.76
CA SER A 329 34.96 13.62 31.65
C SER A 329 35.98 12.61 32.20
N THR A 330 37.25 12.69 31.79
CA THR A 330 38.28 11.69 32.13
C THR A 330 39.61 12.38 32.45
N GLU A 331 40.28 12.06 33.56
CA GLU A 331 41.67 12.51 33.77
C GLU A 331 42.63 11.67 32.89
N PRO A 332 43.26 12.25 31.85
CA PRO A 332 44.12 11.50 30.96
C PRO A 332 45.50 11.29 31.59
N SER A 333 46.06 10.09 31.44
CA SER A 333 47.46 9.83 31.81
C SER A 333 48.43 10.72 31.01
N ALA A 334 49.60 11.05 31.58
CA ALA A 334 50.63 11.85 30.89
C ALA A 334 51.04 11.28 29.52
N ALA A 335 51.07 9.95 29.37
CA ALA A 335 51.34 9.29 28.09
C ALA A 335 50.20 9.42 27.07
N ALA A 336 48.95 9.52 27.53
CA ALA A 336 47.79 9.78 26.67
C ALA A 336 47.78 11.22 26.17
N VAL A 337 48.11 12.19 27.04
CA VAL A 337 48.23 13.61 26.67
C VAL A 337 49.25 13.79 25.56
N VAL A 338 50.47 13.25 25.72
CA VAL A 338 51.53 13.36 24.70
C VAL A 338 51.10 12.76 23.35
N ARG A 339 50.43 11.61 23.33
CA ARG A 339 49.94 10.98 22.09
C ARG A 339 48.82 11.80 21.42
N LEU A 340 47.90 12.34 22.22
CA LEU A 340 46.79 13.13 21.72
C LEU A 340 47.27 14.46 21.14
N THR A 341 48.17 15.16 21.85
CA THR A 341 48.78 16.41 21.36
C THR A 341 49.51 16.19 20.03
N ALA A 342 50.30 15.12 19.90
CA ALA A 342 50.95 14.78 18.63
C ALA A 342 49.94 14.53 17.49
N ARG A 343 48.80 13.90 17.79
CA ARG A 343 47.76 13.61 16.79
C ARG A 343 47.01 14.86 16.35
N LEU A 344 46.70 15.76 17.28
CA LEU A 344 46.05 17.04 16.99
C LEU A 344 46.98 17.96 16.18
N HIS A 345 48.28 17.94 16.48
CA HIS A 345 49.26 18.72 15.71
C HIS A 345 49.42 18.20 14.27
N ASP A 346 49.49 16.87 14.07
CA ASP A 346 49.48 16.26 12.71
C ASP A 346 48.19 16.59 11.95
N PHE A 347 47.05 16.66 12.66
CA PHE A 347 45.77 17.05 12.06
C PHE A 347 45.74 18.52 11.63
N LEU A 348 46.23 19.43 12.49
CA LEU A 348 46.34 20.86 12.18
C LEU A 348 47.27 21.12 10.99
N LEU A 349 48.44 20.46 10.95
CA LEU A 349 49.39 20.58 9.84
C LEU A 349 48.75 20.18 8.50
N ARG A 350 47.98 19.08 8.47
CA ARG A 350 47.27 18.65 7.25
C ARG A 350 46.16 19.61 6.85
N LEU A 351 45.48 20.23 7.81
CA LEU A 351 44.45 21.24 7.55
C LEU A 351 45.07 22.51 6.96
N GLU A 352 46.20 22.96 7.49
CA GLU A 352 46.95 24.11 6.97
C GLU A 352 47.49 23.85 5.56
N GLU A 353 48.00 22.65 5.30
CA GLU A 353 48.42 22.21 3.97
C GLU A 353 47.27 22.18 2.95
N HIS A 354 46.04 21.90 3.39
CA HIS A 354 44.84 21.91 2.53
C HIS A 354 44.16 23.29 2.43
N GLY A 355 44.35 24.16 3.43
CA GLY A 355 43.77 25.51 3.49
C GLY A 355 44.63 26.61 2.83
N GLY A 356 45.91 26.35 2.59
CA GLY A 356 46.88 27.33 2.09
C GLY A 356 46.86 27.65 0.59
N SER A 357 45.73 27.49 -0.12
CA SER A 357 45.64 27.80 -1.56
C SER A 357 44.35 28.54 -1.92
N GLY A 358 44.16 29.73 -1.36
CA GLY A 358 43.16 30.73 -1.79
C GLY A 358 43.58 32.12 -1.32
N PRO A 359 43.39 33.19 -2.11
CA PRO A 359 43.96 34.50 -1.80
C PRO A 359 43.34 35.04 -0.52
N ALA A 360 44.20 35.46 0.42
CA ALA A 360 43.82 36.18 1.61
C ALA A 360 43.00 37.42 1.19
N SER A 361 41.71 37.42 1.55
CA SER A 361 40.97 38.66 1.66
C SER A 361 41.45 39.35 2.93
N ASP A 362 42.00 40.54 2.76
CA ASP A 362 42.42 41.46 3.81
C ASP A 362 41.40 41.54 4.95
N ASP A 363 41.73 40.94 6.10
CA ASP A 363 41.27 41.39 7.42
C ASP A 363 42.27 40.98 8.52
N GLU A 364 43.58 41.09 8.22
CA GLU A 364 44.62 41.18 9.25
C GLU A 364 44.49 42.55 9.93
N GLY A 365 43.66 42.63 10.97
CA GLY A 365 43.48 43.87 11.73
C GLY A 365 43.02 43.73 13.18
N SER A 366 42.35 42.64 13.55
CA SER A 366 41.45 42.70 14.72
C SER A 366 41.78 41.74 15.88
N ALA A 367 42.66 40.74 15.69
CA ALA A 367 42.89 39.70 16.70
C ALA A 367 44.22 39.82 17.48
N GLU A 368 45.16 40.68 17.05
CA GLU A 368 46.50 40.78 17.65
C GLU A 368 46.75 42.08 18.46
N ARG A 369 45.68 42.80 18.82
CA ARG A 369 45.76 44.00 19.70
C ARG A 369 45.01 43.89 21.03
N ILE A 370 44.64 42.70 21.48
CA ILE A 370 43.96 42.48 22.78
C ILE A 370 44.80 41.58 23.70
N SER A 371 46.10 41.85 23.81
CA SER A 371 46.92 41.28 24.89
C SER A 371 47.80 42.30 25.62
N VAL A 372 47.71 43.58 25.24
CA VAL A 372 48.34 44.71 25.95
C VAL A 372 47.42 45.93 25.86
N ALA A 373 46.30 45.91 26.56
CA ALA A 373 45.45 47.07 26.79
C ALA A 373 45.22 47.18 28.30
N THR A 374 45.53 48.33 28.88
CA THR A 374 45.35 48.63 30.32
C THR A 374 43.88 48.93 30.62
N ASP A 375 43.43 48.67 31.86
CA ASP A 375 42.02 48.80 32.30
C ASP A 375 41.33 50.11 31.90
N ASP A 376 42.08 51.20 31.69
CA ASP A 376 41.57 52.51 31.27
C ASP A 376 41.13 52.56 29.79
N GLU A 377 41.62 51.70 28.90
CA GLU A 377 41.22 51.65 27.48
C GLU A 377 39.95 50.81 27.23
N ILE A 378 39.53 50.01 28.22
CA ILE A 378 38.29 49.22 28.16
C ILE A 378 37.04 50.09 28.42
N PHE A 379 37.17 51.18 29.18
CA PHE A 379 36.05 52.08 29.46
C PHE A 379 35.72 53.06 28.32
N ASP A 380 36.71 53.45 27.50
CA ASP A 380 36.49 54.32 26.34
C ASP A 380 35.80 53.60 25.16
N LEU A 381 35.82 52.26 25.11
CA LEU A 381 35.13 51.46 24.09
C LEU A 381 33.64 51.26 24.43
N ILE A 382 33.29 51.24 25.73
CA ILE A 382 31.90 51.05 26.19
C ILE A 382 31.07 52.33 26.03
N ASP A 383 31.68 53.51 26.16
CA ASP A 383 30.99 54.80 26.00
C ASP A 383 30.71 55.15 24.51
N ASN A 384 31.39 54.52 23.55
CA ASN A 384 31.15 54.74 22.11
C ASN A 384 30.15 53.76 21.46
N GLU A 385 29.80 52.64 22.12
CA GLU A 385 28.81 51.67 21.59
C GLU A 385 27.42 51.76 22.25
N LEU A 386 27.29 52.47 23.37
CA LEU A 386 25.99 52.76 24.00
C LEU A 386 25.61 54.22 23.79
N GLY A 387 25.14 54.54 22.58
CA GLY A 387 24.73 55.88 22.17
C GLY A 387 23.73 56.55 23.12
N ILE A 388 24.26 57.42 24.00
CA ILE A 388 23.51 58.45 24.71
C ILE A 388 23.89 59.81 24.11
N ALA A 389 23.17 60.16 23.06
CA ALA A 389 22.67 61.52 22.81
C ALA A 389 21.32 61.41 22.08
#